data_AF-A0A765C1L1-F1
#
_entry.id   AF-A0A765C1L1-F1
#
_cell.length_a   1.000
_cell.length_b   1.000
_cell.length_c   1.000
_cell.angle_alpha   90.00
_cell.angle_beta   90.00
_cell.angle_gamma   90.00
#
_symmetry.space_group_name_H-M   'P 1'
#
loop_
_entity.id
_entity.type
_entity.pdbx_description
1 polymer ?
#
loop_
_entity_poly.entity_id
_entity_poly.type
_entity_poly.pdbx_seq_one_letter_code
_entity_poly.pdbx_strand_id
1 'polypeptide(L)'
;MNFKHLNPQAASDGADNDAQGKKEITLVDSGGQDDIQRPVSHSREHFVAISDEAKENPILAVRLLQETKSGSKEIKAKLRASDPALSKYTNSFMEARDPTWEFQDDQEKNATAFIWSTMNADKNGYIASREQALKALAKMVEPMTEKEYQESQAKLMTEYNAMNPDSPDNREARRQAEEDYQREVAAAAARRNERIRATGKAVDGDRKRVGGDIVSPQNEAGAILAGMRAGN
;
A
#
# COMPACT_ATOMS: atom_id res chain seq x y z
N MET A 1 15.78 -29.07 20.61
CA MET A 1 16.30 -27.92 19.84
C MET A 1 17.53 -28.38 19.09
N ASN A 2 17.53 -28.35 17.75
CA ASN A 2 18.74 -28.63 16.98
C ASN A 2 18.66 -27.87 15.65
N PHE A 3 19.46 -26.82 15.55
CA PHE A 3 19.64 -26.00 14.35
C PHE A 3 20.73 -26.64 13.52
N LYS A 4 20.40 -27.03 12.30
CA LYS A 4 21.34 -27.67 11.40
C LYS A 4 21.47 -26.80 10.14
N HIS A 5 22.72 -26.36 9.95
CA HIS A 5 23.41 -25.84 8.77
C HIS A 5 23.08 -24.44 8.21
N LEU A 6 24.09 -23.57 8.40
CA LEU A 6 24.41 -22.36 7.67
C LEU A 6 24.80 -22.65 6.19
N ASN A 7 24.41 -21.73 5.32
CA ASN A 7 24.90 -21.38 3.95
C ASN A 7 26.46 -21.40 3.84
N PRO A 8 27.17 -21.40 2.67
CA PRO A 8 26.79 -20.86 1.34
C PRO A 8 27.34 -21.59 0.08
N GLN A 9 26.85 -21.25 -1.13
CA GLN A 9 27.60 -20.74 -2.31
C GLN A 9 26.83 -20.90 -3.65
N ALA A 10 27.15 -19.98 -4.56
CA ALA A 10 26.48 -19.62 -5.81
C ALA A 10 26.69 -20.59 -6.99
N ALA A 11 25.70 -20.62 -7.90
CA ALA A 11 25.82 -20.79 -9.37
C ALA A 11 24.43 -20.53 -10.01
N SER A 12 24.25 -19.37 -10.66
CA SER A 12 24.01 -19.23 -12.11
C SER A 12 22.72 -19.87 -12.66
N ASP A 13 21.74 -19.04 -13.01
CA ASP A 13 21.33 -18.77 -14.40
C ASP A 13 19.90 -18.21 -14.46
N GLY A 14 19.74 -17.17 -15.28
CA GLY A 14 18.51 -16.42 -15.42
C GLY A 14 17.41 -17.16 -16.17
N ALA A 15 16.19 -16.69 -15.96
CA ALA A 15 15.13 -16.77 -16.95
C ALA A 15 14.12 -15.65 -16.68
N ASP A 16 14.24 -14.60 -17.49
CA ASP A 16 13.14 -13.71 -17.87
C ASP A 16 11.88 -14.50 -18.21
N ASN A 17 10.72 -13.99 -17.81
CA ASN A 17 9.45 -14.34 -18.44
C ASN A 17 8.53 -13.12 -18.44
N ASP A 18 8.84 -12.18 -19.34
CA ASP A 18 7.83 -11.33 -19.95
C ASP A 18 7.38 -11.95 -21.28
N ALA A 19 6.06 -12.06 -21.39
CA ALA A 19 5.24 -12.20 -22.60
C ALA A 19 5.36 -13.48 -23.45
N GLN A 20 4.26 -14.24 -23.50
CA GLN A 20 3.63 -14.60 -24.78
C GLN A 20 2.17 -15.01 -24.59
N GLY A 21 1.33 -14.51 -25.49
CA GLY A 21 -0.11 -14.38 -25.29
C GLY A 21 -0.92 -15.64 -25.50
N LYS A 22 -2.17 -15.56 -25.04
CA LYS A 22 -3.28 -16.34 -25.60
C LYS A 22 -4.49 -15.43 -25.73
N LYS A 23 -4.88 -15.23 -26.99
CA LYS A 23 -6.20 -14.77 -27.39
C LYS A 23 -7.19 -15.85 -27.00
N GLU A 24 -8.24 -15.49 -26.27
CA GLU A 24 -9.50 -16.21 -26.37
C GLU A 24 -10.63 -15.19 -26.23
N ILE A 25 -11.18 -14.83 -27.39
CA ILE A 25 -12.44 -14.10 -27.50
C ILE A 25 -13.51 -15.17 -27.37
N THR A 26 -14.08 -15.32 -26.18
CA THR A 26 -15.30 -16.12 -26.00
C THR A 26 -16.48 -15.16 -26.06
N LEU A 27 -17.01 -14.95 -27.27
CA LEU A 27 -18.33 -14.36 -27.46
C LEU A 27 -19.37 -15.38 -27.01
N VAL A 28 -20.04 -15.12 -25.88
CA VAL A 28 -21.36 -15.68 -25.60
C VAL A 28 -22.28 -14.53 -25.20
N ASP A 29 -23.25 -14.32 -26.08
CA ASP A 29 -24.34 -13.36 -26.02
C ASP A 29 -25.35 -13.72 -24.92
N SER A 30 -25.67 -12.78 -24.04
CA SER A 30 -27.06 -12.36 -23.69
C SER A 30 -27.12 -11.54 -22.40
N GLY A 31 -27.45 -10.24 -22.54
CA GLY A 31 -28.28 -9.52 -21.57
C GLY A 31 -27.62 -8.60 -20.53
N GLY A 32 -27.50 -7.30 -20.88
CA GLY A 32 -27.70 -6.19 -19.94
C GLY A 32 -26.49 -5.71 -19.12
N GLN A 33 -26.16 -4.43 -19.32
CA GLN A 33 -25.15 -3.60 -18.64
C GLN A 33 -23.71 -3.81 -19.11
N ASP A 34 -23.16 -2.75 -19.72
CA ASP A 34 -21.74 -2.57 -20.02
C ASP A 34 -20.94 -2.57 -18.72
N ASP A 35 -20.68 -3.76 -18.19
CA ASP A 35 -19.74 -3.96 -17.10
C ASP A 35 -18.34 -3.88 -17.71
N ILE A 36 -17.87 -2.64 -17.91
CA ILE A 36 -16.48 -2.35 -18.24
C ILE A 36 -15.67 -2.87 -17.05
N GLN A 37 -15.23 -4.13 -17.13
CA GLN A 37 -14.33 -4.74 -16.16
C GLN A 37 -13.12 -3.82 -16.03
N ARG A 38 -13.08 -3.03 -14.95
CA ARG A 38 -11.96 -2.13 -14.70
C ARG A 38 -10.70 -2.99 -14.57
N PRO A 39 -9.61 -2.64 -15.24
CA PRO A 39 -8.39 -3.44 -15.18
C PRO A 39 -7.92 -3.57 -13.73
N VAL A 40 -7.52 -4.80 -13.36
CA VAL A 40 -7.03 -5.14 -12.01
C VAL A 40 -5.67 -4.49 -11.71
N SER A 41 -4.96 -4.06 -12.77
CA SER A 41 -3.64 -3.45 -12.69
C SER A 41 -3.53 -2.31 -13.68
N HIS A 42 -2.77 -1.29 -13.29
CA HIS A 42 -2.45 -0.17 -14.14
C HIS A 42 -1.54 -0.54 -15.32
N SER A 43 -1.62 0.26 -16.39
CA SER A 43 -0.70 0.14 -17.52
C SER A 43 0.74 0.54 -17.18
N ARG A 44 1.66 0.14 -18.06
CA ARG A 44 3.06 0.58 -18.04
C ARG A 44 3.15 2.10 -18.00
N GLU A 45 2.36 2.76 -18.82
CA GLU A 45 2.35 4.20 -19.02
C GLU A 45 1.98 4.90 -17.71
N HIS A 46 0.97 4.42 -17.00
CA HIS A 46 0.62 4.92 -15.66
C HIS A 46 1.79 4.80 -14.68
N PHE A 47 2.42 3.61 -14.57
CA PHE A 47 3.51 3.38 -13.63
C PHE A 47 4.76 4.22 -13.87
N VAL A 48 5.02 4.60 -15.12
CA VAL A 48 6.09 5.54 -15.46
C VAL A 48 5.63 6.97 -15.18
N ALA A 49 4.41 7.35 -15.58
CA ALA A 49 3.90 8.71 -15.43
C ALA A 49 3.84 9.21 -13.97
N ILE A 50 3.56 8.32 -13.01
CA ILE A 50 3.51 8.70 -11.58
C ILE A 50 4.89 8.73 -10.91
N SER A 51 5.93 8.21 -11.57
CA SER A 51 7.25 8.03 -10.99
C SER A 51 8.03 9.34 -10.89
N ASP A 52 8.89 9.46 -9.89
CA ASP A 52 9.69 10.66 -9.69
C ASP A 52 10.76 10.82 -10.77
N GLU A 53 11.31 9.72 -11.28
CA GLU A 53 12.27 9.76 -12.39
C GLU A 53 11.65 10.35 -13.67
N ALA A 54 10.37 10.08 -13.92
CA ALA A 54 9.66 10.67 -15.06
C ALA A 54 9.35 12.16 -14.85
N LYS A 55 9.18 12.62 -13.60
CA LYS A 55 9.02 14.05 -13.30
C LYS A 55 10.33 14.82 -13.45
N GLU A 56 11.45 14.19 -13.11
CA GLU A 56 12.78 14.76 -13.25
C GLU A 56 13.20 14.86 -14.73
N ASN A 57 12.87 13.84 -15.54
CA ASN A 57 13.20 13.78 -16.95
C ASN A 57 11.96 13.50 -17.85
N PRO A 58 11.02 14.46 -17.95
CA PRO A 58 9.72 14.22 -18.57
C PRO A 58 9.81 14.05 -20.09
N ILE A 59 10.75 14.75 -20.74
CA ILE A 59 10.94 14.67 -22.19
C ILE A 59 11.45 13.27 -22.58
N LEU A 60 12.43 12.74 -21.84
CA LEU A 60 12.93 11.39 -22.07
C LEU A 60 11.88 10.34 -21.74
N ALA A 61 11.10 10.53 -20.67
CA ALA A 61 10.05 9.60 -20.28
C ALA A 61 8.99 9.42 -21.37
N VAL A 62 8.47 10.54 -21.91
CA VAL A 62 7.51 10.51 -23.03
C VAL A 62 8.13 9.82 -24.25
N ARG A 63 9.39 10.12 -24.58
CA ARG A 63 10.10 9.51 -25.70
C ARG A 63 10.23 8.00 -25.54
N LEU A 64 10.70 7.53 -24.38
CA LEU A 64 10.88 6.10 -24.10
C LEU A 64 9.54 5.35 -24.13
N LEU A 65 8.47 5.95 -23.62
CA LEU A 65 7.13 5.34 -23.68
C LEU A 65 6.62 5.20 -25.12
N GLN A 66 6.94 6.14 -26.01
CA GLN A 66 6.54 6.10 -27.42
C GLN A 66 7.41 5.17 -28.27
N GLU A 67 8.73 5.20 -28.06
CA GLU A 67 9.70 4.55 -28.94
C GLU A 67 10.00 3.10 -28.53
N THR A 68 9.85 2.76 -27.25
CA THR A 68 10.21 1.43 -26.74
C THR A 68 8.97 0.66 -26.30
N LYS A 69 9.05 -0.67 -26.37
CA LYS A 69 8.10 -1.59 -25.73
C LYS A 69 8.62 -2.12 -24.38
N SER A 70 9.69 -1.55 -23.86
CA SER A 70 10.31 -1.90 -22.58
C SER A 70 9.31 -1.77 -21.43
N GLY A 71 9.42 -2.63 -20.43
CA GLY A 71 8.59 -2.56 -19.22
C GLY A 71 8.87 -1.29 -18.39
N SER A 72 7.93 -0.92 -17.52
CA SER A 72 8.03 0.31 -16.70
C SER A 72 9.29 0.34 -15.81
N LYS A 73 9.75 -0.82 -15.32
CA LYS A 73 10.98 -0.95 -14.52
C LYS A 73 12.23 -0.57 -15.31
N GLU A 74 12.34 -1.05 -16.55
CA GLU A 74 13.49 -0.76 -17.42
C GLU A 74 13.50 0.71 -17.82
N ILE A 75 12.33 1.28 -18.14
CA ILE A 75 12.19 2.70 -18.46
C ILE A 75 12.64 3.56 -17.28
N LYS A 76 12.18 3.27 -16.05
CA LYS A 76 12.59 4.00 -14.84
C LYS A 76 14.09 3.88 -14.56
N ALA A 77 14.68 2.71 -14.80
CA ALA A 77 16.12 2.52 -14.66
C ALA A 77 16.91 3.38 -15.65
N LYS A 78 16.47 3.46 -16.91
CA LYS A 78 17.07 4.35 -17.92
C LYS A 78 16.93 5.81 -17.53
N LEU A 79 15.74 6.24 -17.09
CA LEU A 79 15.50 7.62 -16.66
C LEU A 79 16.42 8.05 -15.51
N ARG A 80 16.68 7.15 -14.54
CA ARG A 80 17.59 7.43 -13.42
C ARG A 80 19.05 7.54 -13.86
N ALA A 81 19.45 6.79 -14.88
CA ALA A 81 20.83 6.75 -15.35
C ALA A 81 21.15 7.81 -16.41
N SER A 82 20.13 8.47 -16.97
CA SER A 82 20.27 9.44 -18.06
C SER A 82 20.16 10.87 -17.58
N ASP A 83 20.97 11.74 -18.16
CA ASP A 83 20.85 13.18 -17.96
C ASP A 83 19.51 13.72 -18.50
N PRO A 84 19.02 14.86 -17.96
CA PRO A 84 17.77 15.44 -18.39
C PRO A 84 17.77 15.74 -19.90
N ALA A 85 16.85 15.12 -20.62
CA ALA A 85 16.81 15.25 -22.07
C ALA A 85 16.21 16.60 -22.48
N LEU A 86 16.82 17.22 -23.48
CA LEU A 86 16.30 18.40 -24.13
C LEU A 86 15.33 18.06 -25.26
N SER A 87 14.43 19.00 -25.54
CA SER A 87 13.56 18.91 -26.71
C SER A 87 14.38 19.16 -27.99
N LYS A 88 13.93 18.61 -29.13
CA LYS A 88 14.56 18.87 -30.43
C LYS A 88 14.60 20.38 -30.75
N TYR A 89 13.52 21.10 -30.41
CA TYR A 89 13.45 22.54 -30.59
C TYR A 89 14.51 23.27 -29.76
N THR A 90 14.63 22.95 -28.47
CA THR A 90 15.62 23.56 -27.58
C THR A 90 17.04 23.29 -28.05
N ASN A 91 17.35 22.05 -28.45
CA ASN A 91 18.66 21.71 -29.01
C ASN A 91 18.98 22.56 -30.25
N SER A 92 18.12 22.57 -31.26
CA SER A 92 18.36 23.33 -32.50
C SER A 92 18.40 24.84 -32.25
N PHE A 93 17.63 25.35 -31.28
CA PHE A 93 17.63 26.76 -30.92
C PHE A 93 18.97 27.20 -30.32
N MET A 94 19.51 26.37 -29.41
CA MET A 94 20.77 26.65 -28.71
C MET A 94 21.97 26.45 -29.63
N GLU A 95 21.99 25.37 -30.42
CA GLU A 95 23.03 25.10 -31.42
C GLU A 95 23.22 26.28 -32.40
N ALA A 96 22.13 26.93 -32.80
CA ALA A 96 22.18 28.08 -33.71
C ALA A 96 22.66 29.40 -33.06
N ARG A 97 22.73 29.49 -31.72
CA ARG A 97 22.95 30.75 -31.00
C ARG A 97 24.11 30.74 -30.02
N ASP A 98 24.43 29.58 -29.46
CA ASP A 98 25.53 29.40 -28.54
C ASP A 98 26.68 28.68 -29.27
N PRO A 99 27.77 29.39 -29.63
CA PRO A 99 28.90 28.78 -30.32
C PRO A 99 29.66 27.76 -29.47
N THR A 100 29.41 27.72 -28.15
CA THR A 100 30.01 26.73 -27.24
C THR A 100 29.16 25.46 -27.11
N TRP A 101 27.95 25.45 -27.68
CA TRP A 101 26.95 24.39 -27.48
C TRP A 101 27.48 22.99 -27.79
N GLU A 102 28.16 22.81 -28.92
CA GLU A 102 28.66 21.49 -29.35
C GLU A 102 29.78 20.93 -28.45
N PHE A 103 30.45 21.79 -27.68
CA PHE A 103 31.54 21.39 -26.77
C PHE A 103 31.05 21.03 -25.36
N GLN A 104 29.78 21.30 -25.05
CA GLN A 104 29.17 21.00 -23.76
C GLN A 104 28.68 19.54 -23.72
N ASP A 105 28.78 18.93 -22.54
CA ASP A 105 28.13 17.63 -22.29
C ASP A 105 26.60 17.79 -22.09
N ASP A 106 25.87 16.67 -21.95
CA ASP A 106 24.40 16.70 -21.86
C ASP A 106 23.91 17.43 -20.59
N GLN A 107 24.65 17.32 -19.48
CA GLN A 107 24.32 18.00 -18.22
C GLN A 107 24.55 19.51 -18.34
N GLU A 108 25.68 19.92 -18.92
CA GLU A 108 26.02 21.31 -19.20
C GLU A 108 25.04 21.94 -20.19
N LYS A 109 24.72 21.26 -21.30
CA LYS A 109 23.70 21.68 -22.26
C LYS A 109 22.36 21.94 -21.58
N ASN A 110 21.95 21.03 -20.71
CA ASN A 110 20.70 21.17 -19.96
C ASN A 110 20.73 22.38 -19.02
N ALA A 111 21.84 22.60 -18.29
CA ALA A 111 22.01 23.76 -17.42
C ALA A 111 22.03 25.08 -18.20
N THR A 112 22.80 25.15 -19.30
CA THR A 112 22.90 26.32 -20.18
C THR A 112 21.54 26.66 -20.80
N ALA A 113 20.81 25.67 -21.31
CA ALA A 113 19.48 25.87 -21.87
C ALA A 113 18.47 26.37 -20.82
N PHE A 114 18.54 25.85 -19.59
CA PHE A 114 17.71 26.32 -18.49
C PHE A 114 18.03 27.77 -18.12
N ILE A 115 19.30 28.10 -17.90
CA ILE A 115 19.74 29.48 -17.58
C ILE A 115 19.28 30.43 -18.68
N TRP A 116 19.54 30.08 -19.94
CA TRP A 116 19.14 30.91 -21.08
C TRP A 116 17.62 31.13 -21.11
N SER A 117 16.83 30.08 -20.88
CA SER A 117 15.37 30.15 -20.81
C SER A 117 14.90 31.15 -19.76
N THR A 118 15.40 31.04 -18.53
CA THR A 118 15.01 31.93 -17.43
C THR A 118 15.33 33.40 -17.71
N MET A 119 16.43 33.68 -18.40
CA MET A 119 16.85 35.04 -18.75
C MET A 119 16.12 35.62 -19.98
N ASN A 120 15.53 34.78 -20.82
CA ASN A 120 14.99 35.18 -22.13
C ASN A 120 13.52 34.79 -22.32
N ALA A 121 12.76 34.70 -21.23
CA ALA A 121 11.33 34.36 -21.25
C ALA A 121 11.03 33.06 -22.03
N ASP A 122 11.86 32.04 -21.83
CA ASP A 122 11.74 30.72 -22.44
C ASP A 122 11.65 30.72 -23.97
N LYS A 123 12.29 31.69 -24.65
CA LYS A 123 12.33 31.70 -26.13
C LYS A 123 12.97 30.46 -26.75
N ASN A 124 13.79 29.70 -26.00
CA ASN A 124 14.36 28.43 -26.43
C ASN A 124 13.45 27.21 -26.11
N GLY A 125 12.27 27.45 -25.52
CA GLY A 125 11.25 26.45 -25.24
C GLY A 125 11.65 25.38 -24.24
N TYR A 126 12.67 25.60 -23.43
CA TYR A 126 13.12 24.66 -22.40
C TYR A 126 12.00 24.36 -21.40
N ILE A 127 11.40 25.38 -20.79
CA ILE A 127 10.37 25.23 -19.76
C ILE A 127 9.09 24.71 -20.40
N ALA A 128 8.66 25.32 -21.51
CA ALA A 128 7.44 24.95 -22.22
C ALA A 128 7.44 23.50 -22.69
N SER A 129 8.57 23.01 -23.21
CA SER A 129 8.67 21.60 -23.65
C SER A 129 8.62 20.62 -22.49
N ARG A 130 9.25 20.94 -21.35
CA ARG A 130 9.13 20.14 -20.12
C ARG A 130 7.71 20.12 -19.58
N GLU A 131 7.03 21.27 -19.52
CA GLU A 131 5.64 21.35 -19.09
C GLU A 131 4.70 20.57 -20.00
N GLN A 132 4.90 20.65 -21.31
CA GLN A 132 4.11 19.89 -22.27
C GLN A 132 4.31 18.39 -22.10
N ALA A 133 5.56 17.94 -21.86
CA ALA A 133 5.85 16.54 -21.57
C ALA A 133 5.20 16.08 -20.25
N LEU A 134 5.24 16.90 -19.19
CA LEU A 134 4.54 16.62 -17.93
C LEU A 134 3.02 16.52 -18.13
N LYS A 135 2.43 17.42 -18.92
CA LYS A 135 1.00 17.36 -19.28
C LYS A 135 0.68 16.09 -20.07
N ALA A 136 1.58 15.62 -20.93
CA ALA A 136 1.40 14.36 -21.65
C ALA A 136 1.44 13.16 -20.71
N LEU A 137 2.39 13.11 -19.77
CA LEU A 137 2.46 12.07 -18.74
C LEU A 137 1.22 12.08 -17.85
N ALA A 138 0.74 13.25 -17.42
CA ALA A 138 -0.47 13.36 -16.61
C ALA A 138 -1.71 12.76 -17.29
N LYS A 139 -1.80 12.83 -18.63
CA LYS A 139 -2.88 12.20 -19.41
C LYS A 139 -2.78 10.68 -19.47
N MET A 140 -1.60 10.11 -19.20
CA MET A 140 -1.38 8.67 -19.14
C MET A 140 -1.68 8.09 -17.74
N VAL A 141 -1.93 8.94 -16.74
CA VAL A 141 -2.29 8.50 -15.40
C VAL A 141 -3.73 7.99 -15.41
N GLU A 142 -3.85 6.68 -15.33
CA GLU A 142 -5.13 6.00 -15.15
C GLU A 142 -5.78 6.29 -13.79
N PRO A 143 -7.12 6.30 -13.71
CA PRO A 143 -7.84 6.46 -12.45
C PRO A 143 -7.64 5.24 -11.54
N MET A 144 -7.60 5.48 -10.23
CA MET A 144 -7.37 4.47 -9.20
C MET A 144 -8.28 3.23 -9.37
N THR A 145 -7.69 2.06 -9.18
CA THR A 145 -8.44 0.78 -9.22
C THR A 145 -9.34 0.63 -7.99
N GLU A 146 -10.36 -0.22 -8.08
CA GLU A 146 -11.28 -0.49 -6.96
C GLU A 146 -10.53 -1.03 -5.72
N LYS A 147 -9.52 -1.87 -5.95
CA LYS A 147 -8.70 -2.42 -4.88
C LYS A 147 -7.93 -1.32 -4.15
N GLU A 148 -7.27 -0.43 -4.88
CA GLU A 148 -6.54 0.70 -4.30
C GLU A 148 -7.49 1.68 -3.60
N TYR A 149 -8.72 1.85 -4.12
CA TYR A 149 -9.77 2.60 -3.44
C TYR A 149 -10.11 1.99 -2.09
N GLN A 150 -10.38 0.68 -2.03
CA GLN A 150 -10.67 -0.01 -0.77
C GLN A 150 -9.50 0.06 0.22
N GLU A 151 -8.26 -0.11 -0.26
CA GLU A 151 -7.06 0.04 0.56
C GLU A 151 -6.90 1.47 1.10
N SER A 152 -7.19 2.48 0.28
CA SER A 152 -7.16 3.89 0.70
C SER A 152 -8.22 4.18 1.78
N GLN A 153 -9.43 3.65 1.62
CA GLN A 153 -10.52 3.79 2.59
C GLN A 153 -10.19 3.06 3.90
N ALA A 154 -9.63 1.86 3.83
CA ALA A 154 -9.21 1.10 5.00
C ALA A 154 -8.09 1.82 5.77
N LYS A 155 -7.12 2.40 5.05
CA LYS A 155 -6.07 3.23 5.66
C LYS A 155 -6.65 4.46 6.35
N LEU A 156 -7.57 5.18 5.69
CA LEU A 156 -8.26 6.33 6.29
C LEU A 156 -9.03 5.95 7.55
N MET A 157 -9.74 4.82 7.54
CA MET A 157 -10.43 4.32 8.74
C MET A 157 -9.46 3.96 9.86
N THR A 158 -8.32 3.34 9.52
CA THR A 158 -7.27 3.02 10.49
C THR A 158 -6.69 4.29 11.13
N GLU A 159 -6.40 5.31 10.33
CA GLU A 159 -5.90 6.60 10.82
C GLU A 159 -6.96 7.33 11.65
N TYR A 160 -8.22 7.32 11.23
CA TYR A 160 -9.33 7.87 11.99
C TYR A 160 -9.47 7.20 13.37
N ASN A 161 -9.41 5.87 13.40
CA ASN A 161 -9.44 5.12 14.66
C ASN A 161 -8.20 5.40 15.52
N ALA A 162 -7.02 5.59 14.93
CA ALA A 162 -5.82 5.95 15.68
C ALA A 162 -5.92 7.36 16.31
N MET A 163 -6.55 8.30 15.62
CA MET A 163 -6.71 9.68 16.10
C MET A 163 -7.89 9.86 17.06
N ASN A 164 -8.92 9.00 16.96
CA ASN A 164 -10.12 9.08 17.78
C ASN A 164 -10.27 7.84 18.66
N PRO A 165 -9.79 7.89 19.93
CA PRO A 165 -9.97 6.80 20.90
C PRO A 165 -11.44 6.42 21.15
N ASP A 166 -12.36 7.33 20.85
CA ASP A 166 -13.80 7.15 21.01
C ASP A 166 -14.52 6.86 19.69
N SER A 167 -13.81 6.43 18.65
CA SER A 167 -14.45 5.90 17.44
C SER A 167 -15.36 4.71 17.78
N PRO A 168 -16.42 4.46 16.97
CA PRO A 168 -17.30 3.30 17.16
C PRO A 168 -16.52 1.99 17.30
N ASP A 169 -15.56 1.75 16.40
CA ASP A 169 -14.72 0.55 16.40
C ASP A 169 -13.89 0.42 17.69
N ASN A 170 -13.27 1.51 18.14
CA ASN A 170 -12.49 1.50 19.39
C ASN A 170 -13.36 1.31 20.63
N ARG A 171 -14.60 1.83 20.63
CA ARG A 171 -15.58 1.58 21.70
C ARG A 171 -16.00 0.13 21.73
N GLU A 172 -16.26 -0.46 20.58
CA GLU A 172 -16.61 -1.88 20.47
C GLU A 172 -15.44 -2.78 20.88
N ALA A 173 -14.22 -2.48 20.44
CA ALA A 173 -13.02 -3.21 20.86
C ALA A 173 -12.80 -3.14 22.37
N ARG A 174 -12.98 -1.97 22.99
CA ARG A 174 -12.92 -1.83 24.47
C ARG A 174 -14.00 -2.64 25.15
N ARG A 175 -15.24 -2.60 24.65
CA ARG A 175 -16.35 -3.38 25.20
C ARG A 175 -16.07 -4.88 25.14
N GLN A 176 -15.59 -5.38 24.00
CA GLN A 176 -15.23 -6.78 23.85
C GLN A 176 -14.09 -7.19 24.79
N ALA A 177 -13.04 -6.37 24.89
CA ALA A 177 -11.93 -6.62 25.81
C ALA A 177 -12.38 -6.66 27.27
N GLU A 178 -13.29 -5.76 27.66
CA GLU A 178 -13.88 -5.77 29.00
C GLU A 178 -14.75 -7.01 29.24
N GLU A 179 -15.57 -7.39 28.27
CA GLU A 179 -16.38 -8.61 28.37
C GLU A 179 -15.52 -9.87 28.51
N ASP A 180 -14.44 -9.98 27.74
CA ASP A 180 -13.52 -11.11 27.78
C ASP A 180 -12.74 -11.14 29.11
N TYR A 181 -12.29 -9.96 29.58
CA TYR A 181 -11.67 -9.83 30.90
C TYR A 181 -12.62 -10.28 32.02
N GLN A 182 -13.87 -9.80 32.02
CA GLN A 182 -14.86 -10.20 33.02
C GLN A 182 -15.13 -11.71 32.99
N ARG A 183 -15.21 -12.32 31.80
CA ARG A 183 -15.36 -13.77 31.64
C ARG A 183 -14.16 -14.53 32.20
N GLU A 184 -12.95 -14.07 31.93
CA GLU A 184 -11.73 -14.70 32.45
C GLU A 184 -11.64 -14.61 33.98
N VAL A 185 -11.93 -13.45 34.56
CA VAL A 185 -11.94 -13.24 36.01
C VAL A 185 -12.99 -14.13 36.67
N ALA A 186 -14.20 -14.21 36.11
CA ALA A 186 -15.26 -15.08 36.62
C ALA A 186 -14.86 -16.57 36.57
N ALA A 187 -14.25 -17.01 35.47
CA ALA A 187 -13.73 -18.37 35.35
C ALA A 187 -12.57 -18.66 36.31
N ALA A 188 -11.67 -17.69 36.53
CA ALA A 188 -10.59 -17.81 37.51
C ALA A 188 -11.13 -17.89 38.95
N ALA A 189 -12.14 -17.09 39.28
CA ALA A 189 -12.80 -17.11 40.57
C ALA A 189 -13.49 -18.46 40.84
N ALA A 190 -14.22 -19.00 39.85
CA ALA A 190 -14.81 -20.34 39.95
C ALA A 190 -13.74 -21.42 40.18
N ARG A 191 -12.63 -21.40 39.43
CA ARG A 191 -11.49 -22.31 39.62
C ARG A 191 -10.86 -22.18 41.02
N ARG A 192 -10.76 -20.95 41.56
CA ARG A 192 -10.30 -20.72 42.94
C ARG A 192 -11.26 -21.37 43.94
N ASN A 193 -12.57 -21.18 43.76
CA ASN A 193 -13.58 -21.71 44.67
C ASN A 193 -13.60 -23.24 44.66
N GLU A 194 -13.42 -23.88 43.51
CA GLU A 194 -13.23 -25.33 43.40
C GLU A 194 -12.03 -25.82 44.22
N ARG A 195 -10.89 -25.11 44.15
CA ARG A 195 -9.71 -25.44 44.96
C ARG A 195 -9.97 -25.29 46.45
N ILE A 196 -10.73 -24.28 46.88
CA ILE A 196 -11.12 -24.10 48.28
C ILE A 196 -12.02 -25.27 48.73
N ARG A 197 -13.01 -25.65 47.92
CA ARG A 197 -13.90 -26.79 48.19
C ARG A 197 -13.11 -28.10 48.32
N ALA A 198 -12.08 -28.31 47.49
CA ALA A 198 -11.21 -29.48 47.60
C ALA A 198 -10.44 -29.57 48.94
N THR A 199 -10.28 -28.46 49.66
CA THR A 199 -9.69 -28.45 51.03
C THR A 199 -10.71 -28.69 52.15
N GLY A 200 -11.97 -28.97 51.81
CA GLY A 200 -13.06 -29.20 52.77
C GLY A 200 -13.69 -27.93 53.33
N LYS A 201 -13.33 -26.75 52.81
CA LYS A 201 -13.92 -25.46 53.20
C LYS A 201 -15.06 -25.09 52.26
N ALA A 202 -16.17 -24.62 52.82
CA ALA A 202 -17.28 -24.09 52.05
C ALA A 202 -16.97 -22.66 51.57
N VAL A 203 -17.49 -22.32 50.39
CA VAL A 203 -17.48 -20.98 49.80
C VAL A 203 -18.90 -20.42 49.83
N ASP A 204 -19.04 -19.10 49.89
CA ASP A 204 -20.34 -18.43 49.90
C ASP A 204 -21.18 -18.82 48.67
N GLY A 205 -22.44 -19.18 48.92
CA GLY A 205 -23.37 -19.68 47.89
C GLY A 205 -23.39 -21.21 47.74
N ASP A 206 -22.47 -21.94 48.39
CA ASP A 206 -22.49 -23.41 48.40
C ASP A 206 -23.74 -23.97 49.10
N ARG A 207 -24.22 -25.11 48.61
CA ARG A 207 -25.32 -25.85 49.24
C ARG A 207 -24.77 -27.08 49.94
N LYS A 208 -25.26 -27.34 51.16
CA LYS A 208 -24.98 -28.59 51.88
C LYS A 208 -26.05 -29.62 51.55
N ARG A 209 -25.65 -30.81 51.09
CA ARG A 209 -26.57 -31.95 50.95
C ARG A 209 -26.88 -32.58 52.31
N VAL A 210 -27.94 -33.38 52.36
CA VAL A 210 -28.39 -34.11 53.57
C VAL A 210 -27.29 -35.01 54.18
N GLY A 211 -26.26 -35.38 53.39
CA GLY A 211 -25.08 -36.13 53.84
C GLY A 211 -23.86 -35.30 54.28
N GLY A 212 -23.95 -33.97 54.31
CA GLY A 212 -22.86 -33.07 54.71
C GLY A 212 -21.92 -32.61 53.59
N ASP A 213 -22.02 -33.21 52.39
CA ASP A 213 -21.22 -32.82 51.23
C ASP A 213 -21.51 -31.39 50.76
N ILE A 214 -20.44 -30.64 50.47
CA ILE A 214 -20.48 -29.28 49.93
C ILE A 214 -20.59 -29.37 48.40
N VAL A 215 -21.65 -28.79 47.84
CA VAL A 215 -21.93 -28.81 46.40
C VAL A 215 -21.91 -27.39 45.84
N SER A 216 -21.20 -27.22 44.74
CA SER A 216 -21.08 -25.95 44.04
C SER A 216 -22.41 -25.48 43.44
N PRO A 217 -22.60 -24.16 43.29
CA PRO A 217 -23.69 -23.63 42.49
C PRO A 217 -23.63 -24.14 41.03
N GLN A 218 -24.80 -24.32 40.41
CA GLN A 218 -24.87 -24.58 38.97
C GLN A 218 -24.40 -23.34 38.20
N ASN A 219 -23.49 -23.52 37.23
CA ASN A 219 -22.90 -22.44 36.43
C ASN A 219 -22.30 -21.29 37.27
N GLU A 220 -21.45 -21.64 38.25
CA GLU A 220 -20.82 -20.70 39.17
C GLU A 220 -20.09 -19.54 38.47
N ALA A 221 -19.34 -19.81 37.40
CA ALA A 221 -18.68 -18.77 36.61
C ALA A 221 -19.69 -17.79 35.96
N GLY A 222 -20.81 -18.30 35.43
CA GLY A 222 -21.88 -17.44 34.89
C GLY A 222 -22.56 -16.59 35.96
N ALA A 223 -22.76 -17.13 37.17
CA ALA A 223 -23.32 -16.39 38.30
C ALA A 223 -22.38 -15.27 38.78
N ILE A 224 -21.08 -15.54 38.86
CA ILE A 224 -20.05 -14.54 39.21
C ILE A 224 -20.01 -13.44 38.14
N LEU A 225 -20.02 -13.80 36.85
CA LEU A 225 -20.06 -12.84 35.75
C LEU A 225 -21.30 -11.94 35.79
N ALA A 226 -22.47 -12.52 36.05
CA ALA A 226 -23.72 -11.77 36.18
C ALA A 226 -23.68 -10.79 37.36
N GLY A 227 -23.09 -11.20 38.50
CA GLY A 227 -22.86 -10.33 39.64
C GLY A 227 -21.93 -9.17 39.34
N MET A 228 -20.84 -9.41 38.59
CA MET A 228 -19.91 -8.35 38.16
C MET A 228 -20.59 -7.31 37.25
N ARG A 229 -21.46 -7.76 36.34
CA ARG A 229 -22.20 -6.88 35.42
C ARG A 229 -23.31 -6.08 36.11
N ALA A 230 -23.90 -6.60 37.18
CA ALA A 230 -24.97 -5.95 37.92
C ALA A 230 -24.46 -4.93 38.97
N GLY A 231 -23.16 -4.94 39.28
CA GLY A 231 -22.53 -4.06 40.27
C GLY A 231 -21.87 -2.80 39.71
N ASN A 232 -21.92 -2.58 38.39
CA ASN A 232 -21.45 -1.38 37.70
C ASN A 232 -22.62 -0.46 37.32
#